data_AF-A0A1E5T9Q8-F1
#
_entry.id   AF-A0A1E5T9Q8-F1
#
_cell.length_a   1.000
_cell.length_b   1.000
_cell.length_c   1.000
_cell.angle_alpha   90.00
_cell.angle_beta   90.00
_cell.angle_gamma   90.00
#
_symmetry.space_group_name_H-M   'P 1'
#
loop_
_entity.id
_entity.type
_entity.pdbx_description
1 polymer ?
#
loop_
_entity_poly.entity_id
_entity_poly.type
_entity_poly.pdbx_seq_one_letter_code
_entity_poly.pdbx_strand_id
1 'polypeptide(L)'
;MNVKQILFLSVVIFNAINLIGQTPVSTGNYIPTKGTTYAGEGSGNQGKNNVYIGKDSGKGTNFNSSDNVFIGSDSGITTLGGSRNIFLGALSGKLNKAGGDNIFLGYKSGEENVNGFRNIYIGKNSGAKRVGYSDNLFIGHNSGSSSIYGRNNIFLGHNSGVDSSGEYNIFLGHGSGGNTVGNNNTFIGTNSGKEATGSRNLFMGVRAGMENKTGTQNIFIGYEAGEQSEGGTRNTFIGNYSGKNNTAGIENIFLGDNTGFANTTGRQNSFIGFNSGQSNTEGSGNVFLGLSTGRYNVDGSQNVFLGNGSGSSNIDGNGNVFLGFLSGQRNVDGRGNVFLGKGSGISNVTGSNNVFLGKNLGANETGDDKLYISNSDTNTPLIYGDFESNFLTVNGKFTIGTEQMPTTIGSEDISFYKLFVKGGLLTEEVRVKTDWADYVFDANYYIRPLDELEQFIKLNKHLPNIPSSKTVKENGLELGDMMRLQQEKIEELTLYTIQQHKELEAQKEKNNILESRLKRLESIISKIDN
;
A
#
# COMPACT_ATOMS: atom_id res chain seq x y z
N MET A 1 75.54 -36.14 28.92
CA MET A 1 75.84 -36.77 27.61
C MET A 1 77.34 -36.88 27.45
N ASN A 2 77.87 -38.07 27.14
CA ASN A 2 79.28 -38.20 26.77
C ASN A 2 79.51 -37.71 25.32
N VAL A 3 80.75 -37.42 24.95
CA VAL A 3 81.12 -36.87 23.63
C VAL A 3 80.62 -37.75 22.46
N LYS A 4 80.58 -39.09 22.62
CA LYS A 4 80.03 -40.02 21.62
C LYS A 4 78.53 -39.85 21.43
N GLN A 5 77.76 -39.59 22.49
CA GLN A 5 76.33 -39.33 22.39
C GLN A 5 76.03 -37.99 21.71
N ILE A 6 76.85 -36.96 21.94
CA ILE A 6 76.74 -35.66 21.24
C ILE A 6 77.06 -35.84 19.76
N LEU A 7 78.11 -36.59 19.41
CA LEU A 7 78.46 -36.92 18.03
C LEU A 7 77.38 -37.75 17.33
N PHE A 8 76.80 -38.75 18.01
CA PHE A 8 75.72 -39.54 17.42
C PHE A 8 74.45 -38.71 17.22
N LEU A 9 74.07 -37.89 18.20
CA LEU A 9 72.91 -37.01 18.09
C LEU A 9 73.13 -35.94 17.01
N SER A 10 74.34 -35.37 16.90
CA SER A 10 74.66 -34.41 15.84
C SER A 10 74.70 -35.07 14.47
N VAL A 11 75.21 -36.29 14.31
CA VAL A 11 75.14 -37.03 13.04
C VAL A 11 73.69 -37.38 12.68
N VAL A 12 72.87 -37.78 13.64
CA VAL A 12 71.44 -38.06 13.42
C VAL A 12 70.67 -36.78 13.05
N ILE A 13 70.92 -35.67 13.75
CA ILE A 13 70.34 -34.36 13.42
C ILE A 13 70.84 -33.87 12.06
N PHE A 14 72.13 -34.01 11.76
CA PHE A 14 72.72 -33.60 10.48
C PHE A 14 72.21 -34.47 9.33
N ASN A 15 72.02 -35.77 9.55
CA ASN A 15 71.38 -36.66 8.58
C ASN A 15 69.89 -36.37 8.42
N ALA A 16 69.17 -36.05 9.48
CA ALA A 16 67.76 -35.64 9.42
C ALA A 16 67.59 -34.29 8.69
N ILE A 17 68.47 -33.32 8.94
CA ILE A 17 68.52 -32.03 8.23
C ILE A 17 68.93 -32.25 6.77
N ASN A 18 69.89 -33.13 6.47
CA ASN A 18 70.23 -33.51 5.10
C ASN A 18 69.07 -34.21 4.38
N LEU A 19 68.25 -34.99 5.08
CA LEU A 19 67.03 -35.61 4.54
C LEU A 19 65.96 -34.57 4.21
N ILE A 20 65.87 -33.50 4.99
CA ILE A 20 64.99 -32.34 4.76
C ILE A 20 65.47 -31.49 3.58
N GLY A 21 66.73 -31.63 3.14
CA GLY A 21 67.32 -30.89 2.02
C GLY A 21 67.62 -31.70 0.75
N GLN A 22 67.15 -32.94 0.62
CA GLN A 22 67.43 -33.73 -0.59
C GLN A 22 66.61 -33.24 -1.79
N THR A 23 67.31 -32.56 -2.71
CA THR A 23 67.00 -32.50 -4.13
C THR A 23 66.72 -33.90 -4.69
N PRO A 24 65.76 -34.10 -5.62
CA PRO A 24 65.61 -35.38 -6.30
C PRO A 24 66.87 -35.64 -7.11
N VAL A 25 67.61 -36.70 -6.78
CA VAL A 25 68.57 -37.28 -7.73
C VAL A 25 67.72 -38.04 -8.76
N SER A 26 67.29 -37.33 -9.80
CA SER A 26 66.94 -37.96 -11.08
C SER A 26 68.07 -37.65 -12.07
N THR A 27 68.36 -38.62 -12.94
CA THR A 27 69.53 -38.72 -13.82
C THR A 27 69.56 -37.70 -14.98
N GLY A 28 69.19 -36.44 -14.75
CA GLY A 28 69.30 -35.35 -15.72
C GLY A 28 69.45 -33.97 -15.07
N ASN A 29 70.54 -33.28 -15.38
CA ASN A 29 70.86 -31.86 -15.14
C ASN A 29 69.83 -31.02 -14.34
N TYR A 30 69.77 -31.20 -13.03
CA TYR A 30 69.05 -30.30 -12.12
C TYR A 30 70.03 -29.29 -11.53
N ILE A 31 69.85 -28.00 -11.83
CA ILE A 31 70.59 -26.92 -11.16
C ILE A 31 69.62 -26.26 -10.19
N PRO A 32 69.86 -26.34 -8.86
CA PRO A 32 69.12 -25.58 -7.88
C PRO A 32 69.20 -24.09 -8.22
N THR A 33 68.05 -23.47 -8.47
CA THR A 33 67.99 -22.03 -8.72
C THR A 33 68.08 -21.26 -7.41
N LYS A 34 68.80 -20.14 -7.41
CA LYS A 34 68.98 -19.28 -6.24
C LYS A 34 67.63 -18.92 -5.58
N GLY A 35 67.55 -19.11 -4.26
CA GLY A 35 66.38 -18.74 -3.44
C GLY A 35 65.29 -19.81 -3.30
N THR A 36 65.45 -21.01 -3.88
CA THR A 36 64.45 -22.08 -3.81
C THR A 36 64.73 -23.10 -2.70
N THR A 37 63.70 -23.50 -1.95
CA THR A 37 63.75 -24.52 -0.88
C THR A 37 63.04 -25.80 -1.34
N TYR A 38 63.67 -26.96 -1.13
CA TYR A 38 63.12 -28.29 -1.44
C TYR A 38 63.17 -29.15 -0.18
N ALA A 39 62.03 -29.72 0.23
CA ALA A 39 61.94 -30.63 1.36
C ALA A 39 60.87 -31.72 1.12
N GLY A 40 61.28 -32.97 0.91
CA GLY A 40 60.39 -34.11 0.70
C GLY A 40 60.57 -34.79 -0.65
N GLU A 41 60.18 -36.07 -0.73
CA GLU A 41 60.36 -36.94 -1.89
C GLU A 41 59.68 -36.35 -3.14
N GLY A 42 60.42 -36.18 -4.25
CA GLY A 42 59.87 -35.68 -5.52
C GLY A 42 59.42 -34.22 -5.49
N SER A 43 59.84 -33.44 -4.48
CA SER A 43 59.49 -32.01 -4.37
C SER A 43 60.22 -31.14 -5.40
N GLY A 44 59.46 -30.24 -6.01
CA GLY A 44 59.85 -29.19 -6.95
C GLY A 44 60.43 -29.69 -8.28
N ASN A 45 60.42 -28.81 -9.29
CA ASN A 45 61.15 -29.07 -10.54
C ASN A 45 62.06 -27.92 -10.97
N GLN A 46 61.53 -26.93 -11.70
CA GLN A 46 62.29 -25.73 -12.07
C GLN A 46 61.59 -24.47 -11.55
N GLY A 47 62.28 -23.32 -11.64
CA GLY A 47 61.75 -22.00 -11.28
C GLY A 47 62.40 -21.36 -10.05
N LYS A 48 62.36 -20.03 -9.93
CA LYS A 48 63.14 -19.24 -8.95
C LYS A 48 62.32 -18.85 -7.71
N ASN A 49 62.98 -18.75 -6.55
CA ASN A 49 62.40 -18.26 -5.29
C ASN A 49 61.17 -19.04 -4.79
N ASN A 50 61.11 -20.35 -5.04
CA ASN A 50 59.95 -21.16 -4.62
C ASN A 50 60.23 -21.91 -3.30
N VAL A 51 59.18 -22.29 -2.57
CA VAL A 51 59.26 -23.18 -1.39
C VAL A 51 58.44 -24.42 -1.67
N TYR A 52 59.07 -25.59 -1.66
CA TYR A 52 58.42 -26.89 -1.86
C TYR A 52 58.63 -27.78 -0.64
N ILE A 53 57.55 -28.12 0.07
CA ILE A 53 57.60 -28.96 1.27
C ILE A 53 56.52 -30.06 1.18
N GLY A 54 56.91 -31.32 1.21
CA GLY A 54 56.04 -32.49 1.12
C GLY A 54 56.22 -33.28 -0.18
N LYS A 55 55.74 -34.53 -0.16
CA LYS A 55 55.86 -35.46 -1.30
C LYS A 55 55.25 -34.87 -2.57
N ASP A 56 55.98 -34.91 -3.68
CA ASP A 56 55.56 -34.45 -5.01
C ASP A 56 55.05 -32.99 -5.06
N SER A 57 55.34 -32.17 -4.04
CA SER A 57 54.95 -30.76 -3.98
C SER A 57 55.64 -29.98 -5.10
N GLY A 58 54.88 -29.31 -5.98
CA GLY A 58 55.43 -28.54 -7.09
C GLY A 58 56.18 -29.34 -8.17
N LYS A 59 55.99 -30.66 -8.26
CA LYS A 59 56.71 -31.53 -9.21
C LYS A 59 56.64 -31.08 -10.69
N GLY A 60 55.54 -30.44 -11.07
CA GLY A 60 55.29 -29.98 -12.44
C GLY A 60 55.93 -28.64 -12.80
N THR A 61 56.52 -27.91 -11.85
CA THR A 61 57.00 -26.53 -12.07
C THR A 61 58.08 -26.43 -13.13
N ASN A 62 58.01 -25.38 -13.96
CA ASN A 62 59.00 -25.10 -15.00
C ASN A 62 59.69 -23.74 -14.78
N PHE A 63 60.54 -23.31 -15.71
CA PHE A 63 61.26 -22.03 -15.61
C PHE A 63 60.38 -20.79 -15.47
N ASN A 64 59.09 -20.88 -15.81
CA ASN A 64 58.13 -19.78 -15.69
C ASN A 64 57.39 -19.76 -14.33
N SER A 65 57.79 -20.61 -13.38
CA SER A 65 57.23 -20.64 -12.02
C SER A 65 58.12 -19.89 -11.04
N SER A 66 57.68 -18.75 -10.50
CA SER A 66 58.48 -17.99 -9.52
C SER A 66 57.70 -17.57 -8.28
N ASP A 67 58.40 -17.45 -7.15
CA ASP A 67 57.86 -16.86 -5.92
C ASP A 67 56.63 -17.61 -5.36
N ASN A 68 56.58 -18.94 -5.51
CA ASN A 68 55.48 -19.79 -5.02
C ASN A 68 55.83 -20.48 -3.70
N VAL A 69 54.83 -20.76 -2.87
CA VAL A 69 54.94 -21.54 -1.62
C VAL A 69 54.00 -22.73 -1.68
N PHE A 70 54.53 -23.95 -1.85
CA PHE A 70 53.76 -25.20 -1.89
C PHE A 70 54.15 -26.10 -0.71
N ILE A 71 53.19 -26.39 0.15
CA ILE A 71 53.36 -27.19 1.37
C ILE A 71 52.25 -28.22 1.46
N GLY A 72 52.58 -29.52 1.45
CA GLY A 72 51.66 -30.65 1.50
C GLY A 72 51.88 -31.65 0.36
N SER A 73 51.48 -32.91 0.57
CA SER A 73 51.57 -33.96 -0.47
C SER A 73 50.81 -33.54 -1.73
N ASP A 74 51.46 -33.64 -2.89
CA ASP A 74 50.90 -33.34 -4.21
C ASP A 74 50.38 -31.90 -4.36
N SER A 75 50.79 -30.98 -3.48
CA SER A 75 50.43 -29.56 -3.56
C SER A 75 51.05 -28.95 -4.82
N GLY A 76 50.23 -28.37 -5.70
CA GLY A 76 50.69 -27.78 -6.96
C GLY A 76 51.37 -28.76 -7.93
N ILE A 77 51.12 -30.07 -7.82
CA ILE A 77 51.88 -31.12 -8.54
C ILE A 77 51.91 -30.92 -10.06
N THR A 78 50.85 -30.40 -10.71
CA THR A 78 50.86 -30.17 -12.16
C THR A 78 51.13 -28.72 -12.56
N THR A 79 51.62 -27.86 -11.65
CA THR A 79 51.84 -26.43 -11.95
C THR A 79 52.83 -26.27 -13.09
N LEU A 80 52.39 -26.04 -14.32
CA LEU A 80 53.24 -25.86 -15.52
C LEU A 80 53.63 -24.39 -15.75
N GLY A 81 53.36 -23.49 -14.79
CA GLY A 81 53.65 -22.05 -14.87
C GLY A 81 52.80 -21.25 -13.87
N GLY A 82 53.21 -20.01 -13.58
CA GLY A 82 52.50 -19.12 -12.64
C GLY A 82 53.37 -18.70 -11.44
N SER A 83 53.13 -17.48 -10.96
CA SER A 83 53.94 -16.87 -9.92
C SER A 83 53.11 -16.39 -8.73
N ARG A 84 53.75 -16.25 -7.57
CA ARG A 84 53.16 -15.67 -6.35
C ARG A 84 51.95 -16.46 -5.82
N ASN A 85 51.97 -17.78 -5.97
CA ASN A 85 50.94 -18.66 -5.39
C ASN A 85 51.33 -19.17 -3.99
N ILE A 86 50.37 -19.33 -3.09
CA ILE A 86 50.54 -19.92 -1.75
C ILE A 86 49.59 -21.12 -1.62
N PHE A 87 50.09 -22.34 -1.74
CA PHE A 87 49.30 -23.58 -1.59
C PHE A 87 49.74 -24.37 -0.35
N LEU A 88 48.90 -24.39 0.67
CA LEU A 88 49.14 -25.08 1.94
C LEU A 88 48.04 -26.13 2.19
N GLY A 89 48.38 -27.41 2.09
CA GLY A 89 47.48 -28.55 2.27
C GLY A 89 47.73 -29.64 1.22
N ALA A 90 47.45 -30.89 1.56
CA ALA A 90 47.57 -31.98 0.59
C ALA A 90 46.58 -31.80 -0.58
N LEU A 91 47.05 -32.02 -1.81
CA LEU A 91 46.32 -31.81 -3.06
C LEU A 91 45.84 -30.36 -3.30
N SER A 92 46.35 -29.38 -2.54
CA SER A 92 46.02 -27.96 -2.76
C SER A 92 46.58 -27.51 -4.11
N GLY A 93 45.75 -26.90 -4.96
CA GLY A 93 46.16 -26.46 -6.30
C GLY A 93 46.67 -27.57 -7.22
N LYS A 94 46.28 -28.84 -6.98
CA LYS A 94 46.85 -30.04 -7.64
C LYS A 94 46.95 -29.92 -9.16
N LEU A 95 45.87 -29.49 -9.82
CA LEU A 95 45.77 -29.39 -11.27
C LEU A 95 46.01 -27.97 -11.83
N ASN A 96 46.60 -27.07 -11.03
CA ASN A 96 47.01 -25.75 -11.53
C ASN A 96 47.91 -25.95 -12.74
N LYS A 97 47.56 -25.42 -13.92
CA LYS A 97 48.42 -25.51 -15.12
C LYS A 97 49.12 -24.18 -15.37
N ALA A 98 48.37 -23.09 -15.35
CA ALA A 98 48.86 -21.72 -15.30
C ALA A 98 47.97 -20.90 -14.34
N GLY A 99 48.44 -19.75 -13.86
CA GLY A 99 47.69 -18.93 -12.88
C GLY A 99 48.58 -18.49 -11.73
N GLY A 100 48.45 -17.21 -11.37
CA GLY A 100 49.29 -16.57 -10.36
C GLY A 100 48.47 -15.83 -9.31
N ASP A 101 49.15 -15.41 -8.26
CA ASP A 101 48.57 -14.61 -7.19
C ASP A 101 47.44 -15.32 -6.43
N ASN A 102 47.44 -16.67 -6.38
CA ASN A 102 46.41 -17.44 -5.67
C ASN A 102 46.85 -17.85 -4.26
N ILE A 103 45.91 -17.89 -3.31
CA ILE A 103 46.13 -18.37 -1.93
C ILE A 103 45.17 -19.53 -1.65
N PHE A 104 45.67 -20.76 -1.62
CA PHE A 104 44.90 -21.97 -1.35
C PHE A 104 45.35 -22.65 -0.05
N LEU A 105 44.49 -22.65 0.96
CA LEU A 105 44.73 -23.22 2.28
C LEU A 105 43.71 -24.33 2.60
N GLY A 106 44.14 -25.58 2.69
CA GLY A 106 43.31 -26.73 3.07
C GLY A 106 43.49 -27.94 2.16
N TYR A 107 43.00 -29.11 2.62
CA TYR A 107 42.97 -30.33 1.81
C TYR A 107 42.12 -30.12 0.55
N LYS A 108 42.70 -30.36 -0.64
CA LYS A 108 42.05 -30.16 -1.95
C LYS A 108 41.48 -28.75 -2.20
N SER A 109 42.03 -27.72 -1.53
CA SER A 109 41.66 -26.34 -1.84
C SER A 109 42.16 -25.98 -3.25
N GLY A 110 41.28 -25.52 -4.13
CA GLY A 110 41.61 -25.21 -5.53
C GLY A 110 42.13 -26.41 -6.34
N GLU A 111 41.76 -27.65 -5.99
CA GLU A 111 42.31 -28.89 -6.56
C GLU A 111 42.34 -28.87 -8.11
N GLU A 112 41.29 -28.38 -8.76
CA GLU A 112 41.14 -28.35 -10.21
C GLU A 112 41.28 -26.96 -10.85
N ASN A 113 41.84 -25.96 -10.17
CA ASN A 113 42.14 -24.68 -10.82
C ASN A 113 43.11 -24.93 -11.98
N VAL A 114 42.89 -24.39 -13.19
CA VAL A 114 43.76 -24.64 -14.36
C VAL A 114 44.38 -23.37 -14.96
N ASN A 115 43.77 -22.19 -14.74
CA ASN A 115 44.19 -20.89 -15.31
C ASN A 115 43.80 -19.66 -14.44
N GLY A 116 43.32 -19.86 -13.21
CA GLY A 116 42.75 -18.79 -12.39
C GLY A 116 43.80 -17.90 -11.74
N PHE A 117 43.51 -16.60 -11.62
CA PHE A 117 44.38 -15.61 -10.98
C PHE A 117 43.69 -14.96 -9.78
N ARG A 118 44.46 -14.54 -8.77
CA ARG A 118 43.97 -13.73 -7.65
C ARG A 118 42.80 -14.37 -6.88
N ASN A 119 42.79 -15.70 -6.76
CA ASN A 119 41.79 -16.41 -5.97
C ASN A 119 42.30 -16.69 -4.55
N ILE A 120 41.42 -16.61 -3.56
CA ILE A 120 41.70 -16.97 -2.16
C ILE A 120 40.73 -18.06 -1.73
N TYR A 121 41.21 -19.29 -1.59
CA TYR A 121 40.42 -20.45 -1.18
C TYR A 121 40.92 -21.04 0.13
N ILE A 122 40.10 -20.99 1.18
CA ILE A 122 40.44 -21.45 2.52
C ILE A 122 39.40 -22.47 3.00
N GLY A 123 39.83 -23.69 3.31
CA GLY A 123 38.99 -24.78 3.77
C GLY A 123 39.13 -26.04 2.94
N LYS A 124 38.72 -27.18 3.52
CA LYS A 124 38.70 -28.46 2.80
C LYS A 124 37.76 -28.38 1.60
N ASN A 125 38.27 -28.75 0.42
CA ASN A 125 37.59 -28.70 -0.87
C ASN A 125 37.06 -27.30 -1.28
N SER A 126 37.57 -26.20 -0.70
CA SER A 126 37.17 -24.86 -1.15
C SER A 126 37.62 -24.65 -2.59
N GLY A 127 36.71 -24.28 -3.49
CA GLY A 127 36.99 -24.15 -4.93
C GLY A 127 37.58 -25.42 -5.59
N ALA A 128 37.26 -26.61 -5.07
CA ALA A 128 37.94 -27.85 -5.46
C ALA A 128 37.79 -28.22 -6.94
N LYS A 129 36.60 -28.06 -7.51
CA LYS A 129 36.34 -28.42 -8.91
C LYS A 129 36.35 -27.16 -9.78
N ARG A 130 36.92 -27.29 -10.98
CA ARG A 130 36.88 -26.37 -12.14
C ARG A 130 38.06 -25.45 -12.49
N VAL A 131 38.08 -25.18 -13.79
CA VAL A 131 39.14 -24.63 -14.66
C VAL A 131 38.98 -23.11 -14.86
N GLY A 132 39.86 -22.27 -14.28
CA GLY A 132 40.32 -21.03 -14.95
C GLY A 132 39.61 -19.69 -14.67
N TYR A 133 39.05 -19.47 -13.49
CA TYR A 133 38.39 -18.18 -13.13
C TYR A 133 39.18 -17.41 -12.08
N SER A 134 38.97 -16.09 -12.02
CA SER A 134 39.80 -15.17 -11.25
C SER A 134 38.98 -14.35 -10.26
N ASP A 135 39.68 -13.77 -9.30
CA ASP A 135 39.14 -12.76 -8.38
C ASP A 135 38.05 -13.29 -7.43
N ASN A 136 38.14 -14.57 -7.03
CA ASN A 136 37.19 -15.18 -6.10
C ASN A 136 37.76 -15.33 -4.68
N LEU A 137 36.93 -15.15 -3.66
CA LEU A 137 37.24 -15.37 -2.25
C LEU A 137 36.28 -16.44 -1.68
N PHE A 138 36.77 -17.67 -1.46
CA PHE A 138 35.98 -18.78 -0.92
C PHE A 138 36.54 -19.27 0.41
N ILE A 139 35.77 -19.18 1.48
CA ILE A 139 36.18 -19.59 2.83
C ILE A 139 35.13 -20.53 3.43
N GLY A 140 35.53 -21.77 3.72
CA GLY A 140 34.69 -22.77 4.37
C GLY A 140 34.86 -24.16 3.77
N HIS A 141 34.40 -25.19 4.48
CA HIS A 141 34.32 -26.55 3.94
C HIS A 141 33.41 -26.56 2.70
N ASN A 142 33.91 -27.08 1.57
CA ASN A 142 33.20 -27.15 0.29
C ASN A 142 32.68 -25.81 -0.27
N SER A 143 33.14 -24.65 0.23
CA SER A 143 32.72 -23.35 -0.32
C SER A 143 33.14 -23.24 -1.78
N GLY A 144 32.19 -22.95 -2.68
CA GLY A 144 32.41 -22.91 -4.12
C GLY A 144 32.93 -24.22 -4.73
N SER A 145 32.85 -25.36 -4.02
CA SER A 145 33.52 -26.62 -4.41
C SER A 145 33.09 -27.17 -5.77
N SER A 146 31.90 -26.79 -6.20
CA SER A 146 31.37 -27.06 -7.53
C SER A 146 30.82 -25.78 -8.16
N SER A 147 31.45 -24.59 -8.07
CA SER A 147 30.99 -23.36 -8.76
C SER A 147 31.42 -23.18 -10.24
N ILE A 148 30.48 -23.09 -11.22
CA ILE A 148 30.74 -23.17 -12.69
C ILE A 148 30.96 -21.78 -13.31
N TYR A 149 32.07 -21.50 -14.00
CA TYR A 149 32.24 -20.26 -14.80
C TYR A 149 32.30 -18.89 -14.07
N GLY A 150 32.05 -18.81 -12.76
CA GLY A 150 31.93 -17.53 -12.02
C GLY A 150 33.25 -16.81 -11.65
N ARG A 151 33.27 -15.48 -11.76
CA ARG A 151 34.34 -14.56 -11.29
C ARG A 151 33.80 -13.55 -10.28
N ASN A 152 34.71 -12.90 -9.54
CA ASN A 152 34.39 -11.81 -8.61
C ASN A 152 33.39 -12.21 -7.51
N ASN A 153 33.44 -13.46 -7.06
CA ASN A 153 32.53 -13.99 -6.05
C ASN A 153 33.16 -14.01 -4.66
N ILE A 154 32.37 -13.72 -3.62
CA ILE A 154 32.75 -13.84 -2.21
C ILE A 154 31.83 -14.85 -1.54
N PHE A 155 32.35 -16.05 -1.25
CA PHE A 155 31.61 -17.11 -0.55
C PHE A 155 32.24 -17.40 0.81
N LEU A 156 31.45 -17.34 1.87
CA LEU A 156 31.87 -17.57 3.24
C LEU A 156 30.89 -18.49 3.97
N GLY A 157 31.31 -19.70 4.30
CA GLY A 157 30.52 -20.68 5.05
C GLY A 157 30.58 -22.09 4.46
N HIS A 158 30.20 -23.09 5.26
CA HIS A 158 30.13 -24.48 4.81
C HIS A 158 29.09 -24.63 3.69
N ASN A 159 29.50 -25.20 2.56
CA ASN A 159 28.69 -25.37 1.35
C ASN A 159 28.12 -24.06 0.77
N SER A 160 28.69 -22.90 1.08
CA SER A 160 28.32 -21.64 0.41
C SER A 160 28.69 -21.69 -1.09
N GLY A 161 27.78 -21.27 -1.98
CA GLY A 161 28.03 -21.19 -3.42
C GLY A 161 28.32 -22.52 -4.12
N VAL A 162 27.96 -23.66 -3.51
CA VAL A 162 28.07 -24.97 -4.17
C VAL A 162 27.20 -24.97 -5.42
N ASP A 163 27.74 -25.40 -6.56
CA ASP A 163 27.01 -25.42 -7.84
C ASP A 163 26.53 -24.05 -8.36
N SER A 164 27.01 -22.95 -7.78
CA SER A 164 26.74 -21.61 -8.31
C SER A 164 27.54 -21.34 -9.58
N SER A 165 26.92 -20.76 -10.60
CA SER A 165 27.59 -20.38 -11.84
C SER A 165 27.61 -18.89 -12.18
N GLY A 166 27.07 -18.05 -11.29
CA GLY A 166 27.03 -16.62 -11.48
C GLY A 166 28.33 -15.88 -11.12
N GLU A 167 28.39 -14.62 -11.54
CA GLU A 167 29.46 -13.67 -11.24
C GLU A 167 28.99 -12.54 -10.32
N TYR A 168 29.94 -11.89 -9.63
CA TYR A 168 29.68 -10.75 -8.74
C TYR A 168 28.72 -11.06 -7.59
N ASN A 169 28.78 -12.28 -7.06
CA ASN A 169 27.91 -12.74 -5.99
C ASN A 169 28.59 -12.71 -4.62
N ILE A 170 27.83 -12.38 -3.59
CA ILE A 170 28.25 -12.33 -2.18
C ILE A 170 27.38 -13.30 -1.39
N PHE A 171 27.91 -14.46 -1.00
CA PHE A 171 27.19 -15.49 -0.23
C PHE A 171 27.84 -15.74 1.14
N LEU A 172 27.10 -15.44 2.20
CA LEU A 172 27.57 -15.60 3.59
C LEU A 172 26.60 -16.49 4.36
N GLY A 173 27.07 -17.65 4.83
CA GLY A 173 26.29 -18.59 5.64
C GLY A 173 26.28 -20.00 5.09
N HIS A 174 25.86 -20.95 5.93
CA HIS A 174 25.80 -22.37 5.56
C HIS A 174 24.83 -22.60 4.39
N GLY A 175 25.30 -23.14 3.28
CA GLY A 175 24.45 -23.46 2.11
C GLY A 175 23.85 -22.25 1.38
N SER A 176 24.33 -21.03 1.66
CA SER A 176 23.88 -19.82 0.96
C SER A 176 24.26 -19.85 -0.51
N GLY A 177 23.34 -19.44 -1.40
CA GLY A 177 23.59 -19.36 -2.84
C GLY A 177 24.01 -20.66 -3.51
N GLY A 178 23.55 -21.81 -2.97
CA GLY A 178 23.62 -23.08 -3.70
C GLY A 178 22.99 -22.93 -5.10
N ASN A 179 23.40 -23.74 -6.07
CA ASN A 179 22.78 -23.87 -7.40
C ASN A 179 22.54 -22.54 -8.16
N THR A 180 23.16 -21.44 -7.73
CA THR A 180 22.79 -20.09 -8.17
C THR A 180 23.42 -19.78 -9.50
N VAL A 181 22.62 -19.60 -10.55
CA VAL A 181 23.10 -19.22 -11.89
C VAL A 181 23.22 -17.70 -12.07
N GLY A 182 22.40 -16.93 -11.35
CA GLY A 182 22.31 -15.49 -11.53
C GLY A 182 23.49 -14.69 -10.98
N ASN A 183 23.64 -13.47 -11.49
CA ASN A 183 24.73 -12.55 -11.17
C ASN A 183 24.28 -11.44 -10.22
N ASN A 184 25.25 -10.78 -9.57
CA ASN A 184 25.02 -9.60 -8.73
C ASN A 184 24.05 -9.86 -7.56
N ASN A 185 24.14 -11.03 -6.96
CA ASN A 185 23.31 -11.43 -5.83
C ASN A 185 24.06 -11.27 -4.49
N THR A 186 23.36 -10.83 -3.44
CA THR A 186 23.88 -10.80 -2.07
C THR A 186 22.99 -11.65 -1.18
N PHE A 187 23.48 -12.81 -0.76
CA PHE A 187 22.76 -13.76 0.09
C PHE A 187 23.47 -13.94 1.44
N ILE A 188 22.77 -13.66 2.54
CA ILE A 188 23.32 -13.68 3.89
C ILE A 188 22.38 -14.48 4.80
N GLY A 189 22.84 -15.61 5.33
CA GLY A 189 22.09 -16.49 6.21
C GLY A 189 22.06 -17.93 5.72
N THR A 190 21.73 -18.86 6.61
CA THR A 190 21.67 -20.29 6.30
C THR A 190 20.64 -20.56 5.21
N ASN A 191 21.07 -21.19 4.11
CA ASN A 191 20.27 -21.52 2.92
C ASN A 191 19.56 -20.32 2.28
N SER A 192 20.04 -19.09 2.51
CA SER A 192 19.54 -17.92 1.78
C SER A 192 19.84 -18.07 0.28
N GLY A 193 18.82 -17.90 -0.57
CA GLY A 193 18.94 -18.04 -2.02
C GLY A 193 19.47 -19.38 -2.52
N LYS A 194 19.25 -20.49 -1.79
CA LYS A 194 19.86 -21.80 -2.11
C LYS A 194 19.47 -22.35 -3.48
N GLU A 195 18.32 -22.02 -4.03
CA GLU A 195 17.90 -22.45 -5.37
C GLU A 195 17.73 -21.23 -6.30
N ALA A 196 18.39 -20.11 -5.97
CA ALA A 196 18.13 -18.85 -6.64
C ALA A 196 18.82 -18.75 -8.00
N THR A 197 18.10 -18.84 -9.12
CA THR A 197 18.76 -18.73 -10.46
C THR A 197 18.67 -17.32 -11.07
N GLY A 198 17.83 -16.44 -10.50
CA GLY A 198 17.73 -15.05 -10.93
C GLY A 198 18.85 -14.14 -10.43
N SER A 199 18.97 -12.96 -11.06
CA SER A 199 20.02 -11.96 -10.81
C SER A 199 19.53 -10.74 -10.02
N ARG A 200 20.47 -9.98 -9.44
CA ARG A 200 20.22 -8.70 -8.76
C ARG A 200 19.32 -8.81 -7.52
N ASN A 201 19.44 -9.91 -6.77
CA ASN A 201 18.66 -10.16 -5.56
C ASN A 201 19.47 -9.89 -4.29
N LEU A 202 18.82 -9.35 -3.26
CA LEU A 202 19.35 -9.21 -1.89
C LEU A 202 18.52 -10.06 -0.95
N PHE A 203 19.07 -11.18 -0.46
CA PHE A 203 18.40 -12.05 0.51
C PHE A 203 19.18 -12.09 1.83
N MET A 204 18.52 -11.78 2.93
CA MET A 204 19.13 -11.74 4.26
C MET A 204 18.23 -12.39 5.30
N GLY A 205 18.66 -13.53 5.85
CA GLY A 205 17.90 -14.30 6.82
C GLY A 205 18.01 -15.80 6.54
N VAL A 206 17.61 -16.62 7.52
CA VAL A 206 17.53 -18.08 7.32
C VAL A 206 16.45 -18.38 6.30
N ARG A 207 16.80 -19.11 5.23
CA ARG A 207 15.91 -19.50 4.13
C ARG A 207 15.22 -18.34 3.38
N ALA A 208 15.73 -17.10 3.51
CA ALA A 208 15.23 -15.98 2.72
C ALA A 208 15.45 -16.25 1.22
N GLY A 209 14.38 -16.17 0.43
CA GLY A 209 14.41 -16.44 -1.01
C GLY A 209 14.91 -17.84 -1.40
N MET A 210 14.77 -18.84 -0.53
CA MET A 210 15.37 -20.17 -0.74
C MET A 210 15.00 -20.80 -2.08
N GLU A 211 13.73 -20.73 -2.49
CA GLU A 211 13.21 -21.36 -3.70
C GLU A 211 13.05 -20.39 -4.88
N ASN A 212 13.80 -19.28 -4.90
CA ASN A 212 13.64 -18.25 -5.93
C ASN A 212 14.22 -18.63 -7.31
N LYS A 213 13.53 -19.49 -8.05
CA LYS A 213 14.04 -20.03 -9.32
C LYS A 213 14.37 -18.91 -10.31
N THR A 214 13.42 -18.13 -10.81
CA THR A 214 13.67 -17.16 -11.91
C THR A 214 13.55 -15.70 -11.53
N GLY A 215 13.19 -15.38 -10.28
CA GLY A 215 12.90 -14.03 -9.82
C GLY A 215 14.13 -13.12 -9.76
N THR A 216 13.96 -11.87 -10.16
CA THR A 216 15.04 -10.88 -10.21
C THR A 216 14.70 -9.59 -9.46
N GLN A 217 15.71 -8.81 -9.08
CA GLN A 217 15.52 -7.50 -8.46
C GLN A 217 14.70 -7.52 -7.17
N ASN A 218 14.81 -8.60 -6.38
CA ASN A 218 14.07 -8.76 -5.13
C ASN A 218 14.94 -8.39 -3.91
N ILE A 219 14.31 -7.83 -2.88
CA ILE A 219 14.91 -7.59 -1.57
C ILE A 219 14.10 -8.40 -0.55
N PHE A 220 14.66 -9.48 -0.01
CA PHE A 220 14.03 -10.29 1.05
C PHE A 220 14.87 -10.28 2.32
N ILE A 221 14.33 -9.74 3.42
CA ILE A 221 15.05 -9.60 4.69
C ILE A 221 14.19 -10.12 5.83
N GLY A 222 14.59 -11.21 6.47
CA GLY A 222 13.87 -11.84 7.57
C GLY A 222 13.94 -13.37 7.54
N TYR A 223 13.53 -14.02 8.62
CA TYR A 223 13.38 -15.48 8.65
C TYR A 223 12.30 -15.91 7.64
N GLU A 224 12.65 -16.75 6.66
CA GLU A 224 11.77 -17.27 5.61
C GLU A 224 11.03 -16.18 4.79
N ALA A 225 11.59 -14.98 4.69
CA ALA A 225 11.05 -13.93 3.80
C ALA A 225 11.16 -14.36 2.33
N GLY A 226 10.03 -14.34 1.60
CA GLY A 226 9.96 -14.73 0.18
C GLY A 226 10.44 -16.15 -0.11
N GLU A 227 10.34 -17.08 0.84
CA GLU A 227 10.90 -18.43 0.74
C GLU A 227 10.47 -19.17 -0.54
N GLN A 228 9.18 -19.13 -0.89
CA GLN A 228 8.58 -19.84 -2.03
C GLN A 228 8.50 -19.00 -3.33
N SER A 229 9.27 -17.92 -3.43
CA SER A 229 9.24 -16.96 -4.56
C SER A 229 9.83 -17.49 -5.85
N GLU A 230 9.19 -18.48 -6.47
CA GLU A 230 9.64 -19.17 -7.67
C GLU A 230 9.98 -18.25 -8.85
N GLY A 231 9.24 -17.16 -9.07
CA GLY A 231 9.45 -16.26 -10.22
C GLY A 231 9.17 -14.78 -9.99
N GLY A 232 8.73 -14.39 -8.79
CA GLY A 232 8.42 -13.00 -8.46
C GLY A 232 9.59 -12.04 -8.71
N THR A 233 9.31 -10.87 -9.26
CA THR A 233 10.32 -9.87 -9.66
C THR A 233 9.96 -8.50 -9.11
N ARG A 234 10.99 -7.71 -8.73
CA ARG A 234 10.84 -6.35 -8.17
C ARG A 234 10.02 -6.30 -6.88
N ASN A 235 10.14 -7.31 -6.03
CA ASN A 235 9.49 -7.35 -4.72
C ASN A 235 10.44 -6.89 -3.59
N THR A 236 9.89 -6.24 -2.56
CA THR A 236 10.59 -5.90 -1.33
C THR A 236 9.84 -6.48 -0.14
N PHE A 237 10.36 -7.55 0.47
CA PHE A 237 9.80 -8.22 1.64
C PHE A 237 10.74 -8.08 2.83
N ILE A 238 10.29 -7.44 3.90
CA ILE A 238 11.10 -7.17 5.08
C ILE A 238 10.29 -7.52 6.34
N GLY A 239 10.71 -8.55 7.06
CA GLY A 239 10.01 -9.11 8.24
C GLY A 239 10.01 -10.64 8.20
N ASN A 240 9.78 -11.30 9.34
CA ASN A 240 9.69 -12.76 9.32
C ASN A 240 8.43 -13.19 8.58
N TYR A 241 8.58 -14.20 7.73
CA TYR A 241 7.53 -14.75 6.87
C TYR A 241 6.85 -13.72 5.94
N SER A 242 7.48 -12.55 5.73
CA SER A 242 6.98 -11.55 4.80
C SER A 242 7.01 -12.12 3.38
N GLY A 243 5.85 -12.15 2.71
CA GLY A 243 5.68 -12.71 1.37
C GLY A 243 6.08 -14.19 1.24
N LYS A 244 6.03 -14.97 2.33
CA LYS A 244 6.57 -16.35 2.37
C LYS A 244 6.11 -17.22 1.19
N ASN A 245 4.81 -17.22 0.91
CA ASN A 245 4.20 -18.07 -0.11
C ASN A 245 4.08 -17.39 -1.49
N ASN A 246 4.66 -16.18 -1.67
CA ASN A 246 4.69 -15.51 -2.97
C ASN A 246 5.27 -16.45 -4.00
N THR A 247 4.56 -16.81 -5.07
CA THR A 247 5.08 -17.70 -6.12
C THR A 247 5.50 -16.89 -7.34
N ALA A 248 4.62 -16.03 -7.86
CA ALA A 248 4.83 -15.25 -9.08
C ALA A 248 4.42 -13.77 -8.96
N GLY A 249 4.04 -13.30 -7.77
CA GLY A 249 3.70 -11.89 -7.52
C GLY A 249 4.87 -10.95 -7.86
N ILE A 250 4.54 -9.76 -8.38
CA ILE A 250 5.50 -8.74 -8.83
C ILE A 250 5.19 -7.38 -8.24
N GLU A 251 6.22 -6.55 -8.10
CA GLU A 251 6.09 -5.15 -7.65
C GLU A 251 5.40 -4.98 -6.28
N ASN A 252 5.56 -5.97 -5.38
CA ASN A 252 4.98 -5.91 -4.05
C ASN A 252 5.98 -5.34 -3.02
N ILE A 253 5.48 -4.52 -2.09
CA ILE A 253 6.21 -4.00 -0.93
C ILE A 253 5.53 -4.54 0.33
N PHE A 254 6.16 -5.49 1.01
CA PHE A 254 5.69 -6.06 2.27
C PHE A 254 6.69 -5.75 3.39
N LEU A 255 6.25 -5.00 4.41
CA LEU A 255 7.08 -4.58 5.53
C LEU A 255 6.39 -4.89 6.87
N GLY A 256 6.87 -5.92 7.56
CA GLY A 256 6.35 -6.39 8.83
C GLY A 256 6.28 -7.91 8.89
N ASP A 257 6.14 -8.44 10.09
CA ASP A 257 6.00 -9.88 10.32
C ASP A 257 4.64 -10.38 9.79
N ASN A 258 4.68 -11.52 9.05
CA ASN A 258 3.53 -12.13 8.36
C ASN A 258 2.80 -11.22 7.35
N THR A 259 3.46 -10.18 6.84
CA THR A 259 2.89 -9.32 5.79
C THR A 259 2.81 -10.04 4.46
N GLY A 260 1.63 -10.03 3.82
CA GLY A 260 1.43 -10.72 2.54
C GLY A 260 1.79 -12.20 2.56
N PHE A 261 1.69 -12.87 3.72
CA PHE A 261 2.17 -14.23 3.94
C PHE A 261 1.67 -15.22 2.87
N ALA A 262 0.38 -15.16 2.54
CA ALA A 262 -0.28 -16.07 1.61
C ALA A 262 -0.28 -15.59 0.15
N ASN A 263 0.38 -14.48 -0.18
CA ASN A 263 0.37 -13.94 -1.56
C ASN A 263 0.88 -15.03 -2.49
N THR A 264 0.22 -15.30 -3.60
CA THR A 264 0.69 -16.26 -4.60
C THR A 264 1.08 -15.50 -5.86
N THR A 265 0.10 -14.86 -6.51
CA THR A 265 0.28 -14.16 -7.79
C THR A 265 -0.06 -12.67 -7.73
N GLY A 266 -0.62 -12.19 -6.60
CA GLY A 266 -1.00 -10.80 -6.39
C GLY A 266 0.15 -9.82 -6.67
N ARG A 267 -0.19 -8.65 -7.24
CA ARG A 267 0.77 -7.68 -7.77
C ARG A 267 0.51 -6.28 -7.26
N GLN A 268 1.56 -5.44 -7.27
CA GLN A 268 1.44 -4.01 -7.00
C GLN A 268 0.80 -3.70 -5.64
N ASN A 269 1.01 -4.57 -4.66
CA ASN A 269 0.51 -4.40 -3.30
C ASN A 269 1.56 -3.74 -2.42
N SER A 270 1.13 -2.81 -1.56
CA SER A 270 1.97 -2.16 -0.56
C SER A 270 1.39 -2.41 0.84
N PHE A 271 1.91 -3.42 1.54
CA PHE A 271 1.48 -3.84 2.88
C PHE A 271 2.52 -3.51 3.93
N ILE A 272 2.14 -2.76 4.95
CA ILE A 272 3.05 -2.30 6.01
C ILE A 272 2.37 -2.47 7.37
N GLY A 273 2.95 -3.31 8.23
CA GLY A 273 2.47 -3.60 9.59
C GLY A 273 2.24 -5.08 9.85
N PHE A 274 2.30 -5.51 11.11
CA PHE A 274 2.15 -6.94 11.47
C PHE A 274 0.80 -7.51 11.01
N ASN A 275 0.84 -8.66 10.31
CA ASN A 275 -0.30 -9.32 9.65
C ASN A 275 -1.06 -8.45 8.61
N SER A 276 -0.47 -7.39 8.09
CA SER A 276 -1.11 -6.62 7.01
C SER A 276 -1.19 -7.45 5.73
N GLY A 277 -2.39 -7.59 5.16
CA GLY A 277 -2.63 -8.40 3.96
C GLY A 277 -2.26 -9.88 4.10
N GLN A 278 -2.26 -10.43 5.33
CA GLN A 278 -1.73 -11.79 5.62
C GLN A 278 -2.30 -12.87 4.69
N SER A 279 -3.61 -12.81 4.41
CA SER A 279 -4.33 -13.84 3.64
C SER A 279 -4.45 -13.52 2.14
N ASN A 280 -3.86 -12.41 1.66
CA ASN A 280 -3.98 -11.99 0.26
C ASN A 280 -3.37 -13.06 -0.61
N THR A 281 -4.08 -13.58 -1.61
CA THR A 281 -3.54 -14.60 -2.53
C THR A 281 -3.32 -14.02 -3.93
N GLU A 282 -4.38 -13.53 -4.58
CA GLU A 282 -4.34 -12.97 -5.94
C GLU A 282 -4.67 -11.46 -5.99
N GLY A 283 -5.24 -10.92 -4.90
CA GLY A 283 -5.59 -9.51 -4.79
C GLY A 283 -4.45 -8.58 -5.19
N SER A 284 -4.75 -7.56 -5.99
CA SER A 284 -3.74 -6.69 -6.61
C SER A 284 -4.07 -5.20 -6.47
N GLY A 285 -3.03 -4.37 -6.47
CA GLY A 285 -3.17 -2.91 -6.39
C GLY A 285 -3.68 -2.40 -5.04
N ASN A 286 -3.44 -3.14 -3.95
CA ASN A 286 -3.90 -2.78 -2.60
C ASN A 286 -2.83 -2.00 -1.82
N VAL A 287 -3.24 -1.01 -1.04
CA VAL A 287 -2.39 -0.26 -0.11
C VAL A 287 -2.91 -0.45 1.31
N PHE A 288 -2.21 -1.26 2.11
CA PHE A 288 -2.56 -1.53 3.50
C PHE A 288 -1.47 -1.03 4.44
N LEU A 289 -1.81 -0.11 5.33
CA LEU A 289 -0.88 0.47 6.29
C LEU A 289 -1.47 0.44 7.71
N GLY A 290 -0.90 -0.41 8.57
CA GLY A 290 -1.30 -0.58 9.96
C GLY A 290 -1.26 -2.03 10.43
N LEU A 291 -1.47 -2.22 11.74
CA LEU A 291 -1.58 -3.55 12.34
C LEU A 291 -2.85 -4.26 11.82
N SER A 292 -2.69 -5.48 11.28
CA SER A 292 -3.80 -6.33 10.82
C SER A 292 -4.76 -5.66 9.82
N THR A 293 -4.25 -4.69 9.06
CA THR A 293 -5.00 -3.99 8.01
C THR A 293 -5.16 -4.91 6.81
N GLY A 294 -6.40 -5.08 6.32
CA GLY A 294 -6.72 -6.02 5.24
C GLY A 294 -6.31 -7.47 5.53
N ARG A 295 -6.26 -7.89 6.80
CA ARG A 295 -5.66 -9.17 7.23
C ARG A 295 -6.22 -10.39 6.50
N TYR A 296 -7.53 -10.43 6.32
CA TYR A 296 -8.23 -11.55 5.68
C TYR A 296 -8.57 -11.30 4.21
N ASN A 297 -8.02 -10.23 3.59
CA ASN A 297 -8.19 -9.99 2.16
C ASN A 297 -7.67 -11.19 1.40
N VAL A 298 -8.47 -11.80 0.52
CA VAL A 298 -8.05 -12.96 -0.28
C VAL A 298 -7.81 -12.49 -1.71
N ASP A 299 -8.86 -12.06 -2.40
CA ASP A 299 -8.80 -11.64 -3.81
C ASP A 299 -9.22 -10.17 -4.03
N GLY A 300 -9.66 -9.50 -2.96
CA GLY A 300 -9.98 -8.08 -2.99
C GLY A 300 -8.83 -7.24 -3.55
N SER A 301 -9.16 -6.32 -4.44
CA SER A 301 -8.22 -5.55 -5.25
C SER A 301 -8.56 -4.06 -5.24
N GLN A 302 -7.55 -3.23 -5.52
CA GLN A 302 -7.70 -1.77 -5.61
C GLN A 302 -8.21 -1.11 -4.32
N ASN A 303 -7.91 -1.69 -3.17
CA ASN A 303 -8.31 -1.16 -1.87
C ASN A 303 -7.22 -0.29 -1.23
N VAL A 304 -7.62 0.78 -0.55
CA VAL A 304 -6.72 1.64 0.24
C VAL A 304 -7.17 1.63 1.70
N PHE A 305 -6.48 0.86 2.54
CA PHE A 305 -6.78 0.76 3.97
C PHE A 305 -5.64 1.33 4.81
N LEU A 306 -5.96 2.30 5.66
CA LEU A 306 -5.03 2.97 6.56
C LEU A 306 -5.58 2.98 7.98
N GLY A 307 -4.86 2.34 8.90
CA GLY A 307 -5.23 2.28 10.32
C GLY A 307 -5.31 0.85 10.83
N ASN A 308 -5.03 0.70 12.13
CA ASN A 308 -5.05 -0.60 12.81
C ASN A 308 -6.46 -1.22 12.71
N GLY A 309 -6.52 -2.45 12.17
CA GLY A 309 -7.72 -3.22 11.90
C GLY A 309 -8.64 -2.66 10.82
N SER A 310 -8.19 -1.66 10.03
CA SER A 310 -8.96 -1.16 8.89
C SER A 310 -9.14 -2.26 7.83
N GLY A 311 -10.38 -2.48 7.40
CA GLY A 311 -10.74 -3.53 6.42
C GLY A 311 -10.33 -4.95 6.80
N SER A 312 -10.18 -5.27 8.10
CA SER A 312 -9.51 -6.52 8.52
C SER A 312 -10.17 -7.80 8.02
N SER A 313 -11.49 -7.79 7.84
CA SER A 313 -12.30 -8.91 7.39
C SER A 313 -12.64 -8.89 5.90
N ASN A 314 -12.12 -7.93 5.12
CA ASN A 314 -12.37 -7.88 3.68
C ASN A 314 -11.90 -9.20 3.10
N ILE A 315 -12.70 -9.88 2.28
CA ILE A 315 -12.32 -11.11 1.58
C ILE A 315 -12.14 -10.75 0.10
N ASP A 316 -13.24 -10.34 -0.55
CA ASP A 316 -13.29 -10.07 -2.00
C ASP A 316 -13.82 -8.65 -2.35
N GLY A 317 -14.01 -7.80 -1.34
CA GLY A 317 -14.37 -6.40 -1.52
C GLY A 317 -13.30 -5.64 -2.35
N ASN A 318 -13.75 -4.87 -3.34
CA ASN A 318 -12.90 -4.17 -4.30
C ASN A 318 -13.14 -2.66 -4.27
N GLY A 319 -12.09 -1.88 -4.54
CA GLY A 319 -12.21 -0.43 -4.74
C GLY A 319 -12.65 0.34 -3.48
N ASN A 320 -12.35 -0.19 -2.29
CA ASN A 320 -12.72 0.45 -1.02
C ASN A 320 -11.61 1.37 -0.50
N VAL A 321 -11.98 2.48 0.13
CA VAL A 321 -11.07 3.42 0.80
C VAL A 321 -11.45 3.53 2.27
N PHE A 322 -10.67 2.90 3.16
CA PHE A 322 -10.94 2.88 4.61
C PHE A 322 -9.79 3.52 5.38
N LEU A 323 -9.98 4.75 5.85
CA LEU A 323 -8.97 5.51 6.59
C LEU A 323 -9.44 5.75 8.04
N GLY A 324 -8.86 5.01 8.99
CA GLY A 324 -9.12 5.15 10.42
C GLY A 324 -8.95 3.85 11.19
N PHE A 325 -8.78 3.95 12.51
CA PHE A 325 -8.79 2.78 13.40
C PHE A 325 -10.12 2.04 13.27
N LEU A 326 -10.08 0.75 12.92
CA LEU A 326 -11.24 -0.13 12.69
C LEU A 326 -12.25 0.37 11.64
N SER A 327 -11.84 1.23 10.70
CA SER A 327 -12.71 1.63 9.60
C SER A 327 -13.00 0.43 8.69
N GLY A 328 -14.27 0.17 8.36
CA GLY A 328 -14.68 -0.97 7.53
C GLY A 328 -14.26 -2.33 8.07
N GLN A 329 -14.01 -2.47 9.39
CA GLN A 329 -13.36 -3.66 9.96
C GLN A 329 -14.02 -4.97 9.53
N ARG A 330 -15.35 -5.03 9.53
CA ARG A 330 -16.16 -6.21 9.22
C ARG A 330 -16.66 -6.26 7.78
N ASN A 331 -16.20 -5.37 6.90
CA ASN A 331 -16.51 -5.47 5.47
C ASN A 331 -15.92 -6.76 4.94
N VAL A 332 -16.72 -7.55 4.23
CA VAL A 332 -16.35 -8.85 3.66
C VAL A 332 -16.29 -8.72 2.14
N ASP A 333 -17.42 -8.34 1.52
CA ASP A 333 -17.56 -8.30 0.05
C ASP A 333 -18.01 -6.95 -0.49
N GLY A 334 -18.28 -5.98 0.39
CA GLY A 334 -18.73 -4.65 -0.01
C GLY A 334 -17.71 -3.96 -0.92
N ARG A 335 -18.19 -3.20 -1.91
CA ARG A 335 -17.33 -2.59 -2.94
C ARG A 335 -17.54 -1.09 -3.04
N GLY A 336 -16.53 -0.38 -3.50
CA GLY A 336 -16.66 1.06 -3.81
C GLY A 336 -16.98 1.94 -2.61
N ASN A 337 -16.71 1.49 -1.39
CA ASN A 337 -17.03 2.24 -0.18
C ASN A 337 -15.91 3.23 0.17
N VAL A 338 -16.27 4.40 0.70
CA VAL A 338 -15.35 5.41 1.21
C VAL A 338 -15.66 5.68 2.68
N PHE A 339 -14.89 5.10 3.58
CA PHE A 339 -15.03 5.25 5.03
C PHE A 339 -13.84 6.02 5.61
N LEU A 340 -14.08 7.26 6.03
CA LEU A 340 -13.06 8.13 6.62
C LEU A 340 -13.42 8.43 8.08
N GLY A 341 -12.64 7.90 9.01
CA GLY A 341 -12.79 8.13 10.45
C GLY A 341 -12.69 6.85 11.27
N LYS A 342 -12.38 7.01 12.57
CA LYS A 342 -12.33 5.89 13.53
C LYS A 342 -13.69 5.18 13.57
N GLY A 343 -13.72 3.88 13.31
CA GLY A 343 -14.91 3.03 13.35
C GLY A 343 -15.97 3.35 12.28
N SER A 344 -15.63 4.15 11.27
CA SER A 344 -16.54 4.43 10.15
C SER A 344 -16.82 3.13 9.37
N GLY A 345 -18.09 2.78 9.20
CA GLY A 345 -18.55 1.55 8.54
C GLY A 345 -18.15 0.25 9.25
N ILE A 346 -17.87 0.28 10.56
CA ILE A 346 -17.26 -0.86 11.27
C ILE A 346 -18.02 -2.19 11.13
N SER A 347 -19.36 -2.17 11.09
CA SER A 347 -20.18 -3.38 10.92
C SER A 347 -20.81 -3.51 9.53
N ASN A 348 -20.40 -2.70 8.56
CA ASN A 348 -20.84 -2.88 7.18
C ASN A 348 -20.21 -4.16 6.63
N VAL A 349 -21.00 -5.22 6.42
CA VAL A 349 -20.51 -6.53 5.97
C VAL A 349 -20.48 -6.63 4.45
N THR A 350 -21.58 -6.30 3.77
CA THR A 350 -21.74 -6.47 2.31
C THR A 350 -22.13 -5.19 1.59
N GLY A 351 -22.42 -4.11 2.33
CA GLY A 351 -22.89 -2.85 1.76
C GLY A 351 -21.84 -2.24 0.84
N SER A 352 -22.29 -1.66 -0.27
CA SER A 352 -21.46 -1.12 -1.35
C SER A 352 -21.80 0.35 -1.66
N ASN A 353 -20.88 1.04 -2.31
CA ASN A 353 -21.02 2.44 -2.76
C ASN A 353 -21.36 3.44 -1.64
N ASN A 354 -21.03 3.10 -0.40
CA ASN A 354 -21.33 3.94 0.74
C ASN A 354 -20.22 4.98 0.98
N VAL A 355 -20.60 6.20 1.39
CA VAL A 355 -19.66 7.27 1.73
C VAL A 355 -19.91 7.73 3.17
N PHE A 356 -19.02 7.33 4.09
CA PHE A 356 -19.13 7.63 5.52
C PHE A 356 -17.94 8.46 6.00
N LEU A 357 -18.17 9.75 6.25
CA LEU A 357 -17.15 10.73 6.59
C LEU A 357 -17.35 11.20 8.04
N GLY A 358 -16.67 10.56 8.99
CA GLY A 358 -16.79 10.83 10.41
C GLY A 358 -16.43 9.69 11.34
N LYS A 359 -16.32 9.99 12.64
CA LYS A 359 -16.18 8.99 13.70
C LYS A 359 -17.45 8.14 13.81
N ASN A 360 -17.31 6.81 13.76
CA ASN A 360 -18.35 5.80 13.97
C ASN A 360 -19.60 5.95 13.08
N LEU A 361 -19.50 6.62 11.94
CA LEU A 361 -20.63 6.75 11.01
C LEU A 361 -20.89 5.46 10.25
N GLY A 362 -22.17 5.20 9.97
CA GLY A 362 -22.60 3.98 9.30
C GLY A 362 -22.20 2.70 10.06
N ALA A 363 -21.96 2.78 11.37
CA ALA A 363 -21.49 1.64 12.16
C ALA A 363 -22.45 0.44 12.15
N ASN A 364 -23.75 0.70 11.94
CA ASN A 364 -24.80 -0.31 11.80
C ASN A 364 -25.40 -0.33 10.38
N GLU A 365 -24.83 0.43 9.45
CA GLU A 365 -25.32 0.47 8.08
C GLU A 365 -24.80 -0.73 7.31
N THR A 366 -25.72 -1.45 6.69
CA THR A 366 -25.43 -2.66 5.91
C THR A 366 -25.96 -2.60 4.49
N GLY A 367 -26.76 -1.57 4.17
CA GLY A 367 -27.25 -1.32 2.82
C GLY A 367 -26.23 -0.65 1.92
N ASP A 368 -26.66 -0.44 0.69
CA ASP A 368 -25.88 0.18 -0.38
C ASP A 368 -26.22 1.67 -0.51
N ASP A 369 -25.33 2.39 -1.18
CA ASP A 369 -25.58 3.73 -1.72
C ASP A 369 -25.92 4.78 -0.66
N LYS A 370 -25.40 4.66 0.57
CA LYS A 370 -25.67 5.61 1.67
C LYS A 370 -24.58 6.68 1.79
N LEU A 371 -25.01 7.90 2.10
CA LEU A 371 -24.13 9.02 2.45
C LEU A 371 -24.33 9.41 3.91
N TYR A 372 -23.26 9.40 4.71
CA TYR A 372 -23.25 9.95 6.08
C TYR A 372 -22.06 10.90 6.28
N ILE A 373 -22.33 12.14 6.69
CA ILE A 373 -21.29 13.12 7.04
C ILE A 373 -21.60 13.75 8.39
N SER A 374 -20.69 13.59 9.34
CA SER A 374 -20.74 14.16 10.69
C SER A 374 -19.38 13.95 11.38
N ASN A 375 -19.19 14.49 12.58
CA ASN A 375 -18.01 14.15 13.40
C ASN A 375 -18.41 13.87 14.85
N SER A 376 -19.38 12.99 15.04
CA SER A 376 -19.91 12.60 16.34
C SER A 376 -20.59 11.22 16.27
N ASP A 377 -20.74 10.58 17.43
CA ASP A 377 -21.44 9.31 17.58
C ASP A 377 -22.97 9.56 17.58
N THR A 378 -23.52 9.98 16.44
CA THR A 378 -24.94 10.37 16.29
C THR A 378 -25.68 9.45 15.31
N ASN A 379 -26.97 9.20 15.60
CA ASN A 379 -27.90 8.57 14.66
C ASN A 379 -28.50 9.58 13.66
N THR A 380 -28.23 10.87 13.85
CA THR A 380 -28.68 11.99 13.00
C THR A 380 -27.46 12.77 12.52
N PRO A 381 -26.76 12.29 11.48
CA PRO A 381 -25.57 12.95 10.97
C PRO A 381 -25.91 14.32 10.38
N LEU A 382 -24.96 15.25 10.32
CA LEU A 382 -25.21 16.60 9.79
C LEU A 382 -25.79 16.55 8.37
N ILE A 383 -25.25 15.66 7.54
CA ILE A 383 -25.75 15.33 6.21
C ILE A 383 -25.98 13.83 6.13
N TYR A 384 -27.15 13.46 5.63
CA TYR A 384 -27.55 12.09 5.30
C TYR A 384 -28.05 12.06 3.87
N GLY A 385 -27.84 10.96 3.15
CA GLY A 385 -28.40 10.80 1.82
C GLY A 385 -28.40 9.35 1.39
N ASP A 386 -29.04 9.14 0.25
CA ASP A 386 -29.14 7.87 -0.43
C ASP A 386 -28.99 8.14 -1.93
N PHE A 387 -27.92 7.60 -2.50
CA PHE A 387 -27.56 7.79 -3.89
C PHE A 387 -28.49 7.03 -4.84
N GLU A 388 -29.06 5.90 -4.41
CA GLU A 388 -30.00 5.12 -5.23
C GLU A 388 -31.28 5.93 -5.51
N SER A 389 -31.82 6.54 -4.47
CA SER A 389 -33.05 7.34 -4.54
C SER A 389 -32.81 8.83 -4.80
N ASN A 390 -31.56 9.25 -4.98
CA ASN A 390 -31.15 10.63 -5.18
C ASN A 390 -31.69 11.61 -4.13
N PHE A 391 -31.79 11.18 -2.87
CA PHE A 391 -32.21 12.07 -1.79
C PHE A 391 -31.02 12.55 -0.94
N LEU A 392 -31.11 13.80 -0.52
CA LEU A 392 -30.20 14.41 0.43
C LEU A 392 -30.99 15.08 1.56
N THR A 393 -30.63 14.76 2.79
CA THR A 393 -31.14 15.38 4.01
C THR A 393 -30.04 16.17 4.70
N VAL A 394 -30.32 17.44 4.97
CA VAL A 394 -29.51 18.26 5.89
C VAL A 394 -30.25 18.30 7.22
N ASN A 395 -29.72 17.63 8.24
CA ASN A 395 -30.35 17.58 9.57
C ASN A 395 -30.13 18.89 10.35
N GLY A 396 -29.14 19.69 9.95
CA GLY A 396 -28.89 21.04 10.45
C GLY A 396 -29.64 22.14 9.68
N LYS A 397 -29.09 23.36 9.71
CA LYS A 397 -29.54 24.51 8.91
C LYS A 397 -28.73 24.60 7.61
N PHE A 398 -29.38 24.94 6.51
CA PHE A 398 -28.76 25.14 5.20
C PHE A 398 -28.82 26.61 4.78
N THR A 399 -27.65 27.21 4.58
CA THR A 399 -27.50 28.62 4.20
C THR A 399 -26.82 28.74 2.84
N ILE A 400 -27.33 29.64 2.00
CA ILE A 400 -26.77 29.95 0.66
C ILE A 400 -26.39 31.44 0.65
N GLY A 401 -25.11 31.72 0.40
CA GLY A 401 -24.58 33.08 0.26
C GLY A 401 -24.44 33.86 1.58
N THR A 402 -24.53 33.22 2.75
CA THR A 402 -24.30 33.86 4.06
C THR A 402 -23.11 33.22 4.77
N GLU A 403 -22.30 34.03 5.47
CA GLU A 403 -21.16 33.55 6.28
C GLU A 403 -21.55 33.28 7.73
N GLN A 404 -22.60 33.96 8.21
CA GLN A 404 -23.16 33.76 9.55
C GLN A 404 -24.57 33.20 9.44
N MET A 405 -24.93 32.37 10.42
CA MET A 405 -26.29 31.82 10.54
C MET A 405 -27.25 32.95 10.90
N PRO A 406 -28.26 33.23 10.05
CA PRO A 406 -29.26 34.22 10.39
C PRO A 406 -30.09 33.76 11.59
N THR A 407 -30.32 34.67 12.52
CA THR A 407 -31.19 34.45 13.69
C THR A 407 -32.35 35.41 13.74
N THR A 408 -32.27 36.57 13.07
CA THR A 408 -33.36 37.56 13.04
C THR A 408 -33.55 38.20 11.65
N ILE A 409 -34.78 38.66 11.39
CA ILE A 409 -35.11 39.64 10.32
C ILE A 409 -35.89 40.79 10.95
N GLY A 410 -35.32 42.00 10.91
CA GLY A 410 -35.87 43.11 11.70
C GLY A 410 -35.91 42.76 13.19
N SER A 411 -37.10 42.76 13.78
CA SER A 411 -37.34 42.34 15.16
C SER A 411 -37.78 40.88 15.33
N GLU A 412 -38.03 40.16 14.24
CA GLU A 412 -38.54 38.78 14.29
C GLU A 412 -37.43 37.76 14.48
N ASP A 413 -37.68 36.74 15.31
CA ASP A 413 -36.83 35.55 15.42
C ASP A 413 -37.08 34.63 14.22
N ILE A 414 -36.03 34.30 13.48
CA ILE A 414 -36.08 33.36 12.34
C ILE A 414 -35.20 32.13 12.56
N SER A 415 -34.75 31.91 13.80
CA SER A 415 -33.85 30.81 14.16
C SER A 415 -34.47 29.42 13.95
N PHE A 416 -35.80 29.32 13.85
CA PHE A 416 -36.51 28.08 13.58
C PHE A 416 -36.52 27.70 12.09
N TYR A 417 -36.23 28.62 11.17
CA TYR A 417 -36.11 28.31 9.75
C TYR A 417 -34.87 27.45 9.47
N LYS A 418 -35.02 26.52 8.52
CA LYS A 418 -33.95 25.58 8.13
C LYS A 418 -33.23 25.96 6.83
N LEU A 419 -33.82 26.80 6.00
CA LEU A 419 -33.25 27.24 4.72
C LEU A 419 -33.16 28.76 4.68
N PHE A 420 -31.97 29.29 4.38
CA PHE A 420 -31.74 30.72 4.19
C PHE A 420 -31.02 30.96 2.87
N VAL A 421 -31.54 31.87 2.05
CA VAL A 421 -30.99 32.15 0.71
C VAL A 421 -30.75 33.66 0.54
N LYS A 422 -29.49 34.07 0.59
CA LYS A 422 -29.11 35.46 0.26
C LYS A 422 -29.11 35.65 -1.25
N GLY A 423 -29.76 36.71 -1.72
CA GLY A 423 -29.90 37.01 -3.15
C GLY A 423 -31.23 36.56 -3.77
N GLY A 424 -32.08 35.87 -3.00
CA GLY A 424 -33.41 35.45 -3.43
C GLY A 424 -33.45 34.04 -4.04
N LEU A 425 -34.66 33.53 -4.26
CA LEU A 425 -34.94 32.24 -4.89
C LEU A 425 -35.71 32.48 -6.20
N LEU A 426 -35.12 32.12 -7.34
CA LEU A 426 -35.82 32.07 -8.62
C LEU A 426 -36.35 30.65 -8.83
N THR A 427 -37.65 30.50 -9.04
CA THR A 427 -38.32 29.21 -9.22
C THR A 427 -39.54 29.37 -10.13
N GLU A 428 -39.92 28.31 -10.82
CA GLU A 428 -41.11 28.28 -11.69
C GLU A 428 -42.40 28.13 -10.88
N GLU A 429 -42.38 27.36 -9.80
CA GLU A 429 -43.53 27.13 -8.91
C GLU A 429 -43.08 27.08 -7.44
N VAL A 430 -43.97 27.51 -6.54
CA VAL A 430 -43.88 27.27 -5.09
C VAL A 430 -45.24 26.80 -4.60
N ARG A 431 -45.26 25.64 -3.96
CA ARG A 431 -46.44 25.14 -3.25
C ARG A 431 -46.30 25.42 -1.75
N VAL A 432 -47.20 26.23 -1.20
CA VAL A 432 -47.26 26.55 0.23
C VAL A 432 -48.50 25.88 0.82
N LYS A 433 -48.32 25.10 1.87
CA LYS A 433 -49.44 24.53 2.63
C LYS A 433 -49.80 25.50 3.76
N THR A 434 -51.00 26.07 3.71
CA THR A 434 -51.54 27.01 4.71
C THR A 434 -53.05 26.77 4.88
N ASP A 435 -53.65 27.33 5.93
CA ASP A 435 -55.10 27.29 6.14
C ASP A 435 -55.83 28.21 5.14
N TRP A 436 -57.10 27.91 4.86
CA TRP A 436 -57.90 28.62 3.87
C TRP A 436 -58.95 29.55 4.49
N ALA A 437 -59.32 30.61 3.78
CA ALA A 437 -60.14 31.70 4.31
C ALA A 437 -61.68 31.47 4.22
N ASP A 438 -62.14 30.22 4.11
CA ASP A 438 -63.57 29.90 3.88
C ASP A 438 -64.52 30.39 4.99
N TYR A 439 -63.98 30.72 6.18
CA TYR A 439 -64.73 31.24 7.32
C TYR A 439 -65.46 32.56 7.04
N VAL A 440 -65.08 33.30 5.99
CA VAL A 440 -65.76 34.55 5.61
C VAL A 440 -67.23 34.30 5.24
N PHE A 441 -67.57 33.09 4.79
CA PHE A 441 -68.93 32.70 4.44
C PHE A 441 -69.73 32.08 5.59
N ASP A 442 -69.15 31.98 6.80
CA ASP A 442 -69.87 31.48 7.96
C ASP A 442 -71.03 32.41 8.34
N ALA A 443 -72.15 31.83 8.80
CA ALA A 443 -73.37 32.59 9.12
C ALA A 443 -73.18 33.66 10.22
N ASN A 444 -72.15 33.49 11.06
CA ASN A 444 -71.80 34.41 12.14
C ASN A 444 -70.60 35.31 11.78
N TYR A 445 -70.13 35.29 10.54
CA TYR A 445 -69.03 36.15 10.11
C TYR A 445 -69.45 37.61 10.17
N TYR A 446 -68.73 38.40 10.94
CA TYR A 446 -68.98 39.84 11.04
C TYR A 446 -68.32 40.55 9.87
N ILE A 447 -69.14 40.95 8.89
CA ILE A 447 -68.71 41.87 7.84
C ILE A 447 -68.79 43.31 8.35
N ARG A 448 -67.66 44.01 8.33
CA ARG A 448 -67.57 45.41 8.78
C ARG A 448 -68.46 46.31 7.91
N PRO A 449 -69.28 47.21 8.46
CA PRO A 449 -70.00 48.21 7.66
C PRO A 449 -69.05 49.08 6.82
N LEU A 450 -69.46 49.46 5.59
CA LEU A 450 -68.61 50.22 4.66
C LEU A 450 -68.12 51.56 5.24
N ASP A 451 -68.96 52.26 6.02
CA ASP A 451 -68.59 53.53 6.66
C ASP A 451 -67.44 53.34 7.69
N GLU A 452 -67.48 52.25 8.46
CA GLU A 452 -66.43 51.91 9.43
C GLU A 452 -65.14 51.46 8.73
N LEU A 453 -65.27 50.74 7.61
CA LEU A 453 -64.14 50.33 6.79
C LEU A 453 -63.46 51.56 6.17
N GLU A 454 -64.21 52.53 5.67
CA GLU A 454 -63.67 53.77 5.12
C GLU A 454 -62.87 54.56 6.17
N GLN A 455 -63.42 54.69 7.39
CA GLN A 455 -62.71 55.34 8.50
C GLN A 455 -61.41 54.62 8.85
N PHE A 456 -61.43 53.29 8.90
CA PHE A 456 -60.23 52.49 9.16
C PHE A 456 -59.14 52.75 8.11
N ILE A 457 -59.50 52.74 6.82
CA ILE A 457 -58.55 52.96 5.73
C ILE A 457 -58.00 54.40 5.77
N LYS A 458 -58.84 55.40 6.05
CA LYS A 458 -58.40 56.80 6.18
C LYS A 458 -57.33 56.97 7.25
N LEU A 459 -57.48 56.28 8.37
CA LEU A 459 -56.56 56.33 9.52
C LEU A 459 -55.29 55.49 9.29
N ASN A 460 -55.43 54.23 8.89
CA ASN A 460 -54.34 53.24 8.90
C ASN A 460 -53.62 53.10 7.55
N LYS A 461 -54.21 53.60 6.45
CA LYS A 461 -53.66 53.49 5.08
C LYS A 461 -53.47 52.07 4.56
N HIS A 462 -54.14 51.09 5.17
CA HIS A 462 -54.22 49.71 4.69
C HIS A 462 -55.58 49.10 5.07
N LEU A 463 -55.90 47.94 4.50
CA LEU A 463 -57.09 47.18 4.87
C LEU A 463 -56.92 46.52 6.25
N PRO A 464 -58.01 46.25 6.99
CA PRO A 464 -57.94 45.45 8.21
C PRO A 464 -57.24 44.11 7.97
N ASN A 465 -56.46 43.66 8.95
CA ASN A 465 -55.66 42.42 8.94
C ASN A 465 -54.53 42.34 7.91
N ILE A 466 -54.47 43.25 6.93
CA ILE A 466 -53.34 43.33 5.98
C ILE A 466 -52.18 44.08 6.64
N PRO A 467 -50.95 43.53 6.64
CA PRO A 467 -49.81 44.18 7.26
C PRO A 467 -49.45 45.50 6.57
N SER A 468 -48.93 46.46 7.35
CA SER A 468 -48.49 47.75 6.82
C SER A 468 -47.21 47.61 5.98
N SER A 469 -47.00 48.54 5.04
CA SER A 469 -45.76 48.58 4.24
C SER A 469 -44.50 48.68 5.10
N LYS A 470 -44.56 49.35 6.26
CA LYS A 470 -43.44 49.44 7.20
C LYS A 470 -43.11 48.06 7.80
N THR A 471 -44.14 47.36 8.29
CA THR A 471 -44.01 46.01 8.86
C THR A 471 -43.40 45.05 7.85
N VAL A 472 -43.87 45.06 6.61
CA VAL A 472 -43.35 44.18 5.55
C VAL A 472 -41.89 44.48 5.20
N LYS A 473 -41.50 45.76 5.19
CA LYS A 473 -40.11 46.16 4.89
C LYS A 473 -39.13 45.77 5.98
N GLU A 474 -39.54 45.81 7.25
CA GLU A 474 -38.69 45.52 8.41
C GLU A 474 -38.62 44.01 8.68
N ASN A 475 -39.77 43.31 8.68
CA ASN A 475 -39.89 41.94 9.17
C ASN A 475 -40.08 40.91 8.05
N GLY A 476 -40.23 41.35 6.79
CA GLY A 476 -40.57 40.47 5.68
C GLY A 476 -42.06 40.14 5.60
N LEU A 477 -42.39 39.18 4.75
CA LEU A 477 -43.77 38.75 4.48
C LEU A 477 -43.82 37.23 4.31
N GLU A 478 -44.75 36.59 4.99
CA GLU A 478 -45.04 35.17 4.80
C GLU A 478 -46.04 34.99 3.65
N LEU A 479 -45.61 34.27 2.60
CA LEU A 479 -46.39 34.16 1.35
C LEU A 479 -47.75 33.48 1.58
N GLY A 480 -47.79 32.41 2.38
CA GLY A 480 -49.02 31.66 2.67
C GLY A 480 -50.06 32.51 3.40
N ASP A 481 -49.62 33.25 4.42
CA ASP A 481 -50.51 34.16 5.16
C ASP A 481 -51.01 35.31 4.31
N MET A 482 -50.15 35.89 3.45
CA MET A 482 -50.59 36.94 2.54
C MET A 482 -51.63 36.42 1.54
N MET A 483 -51.45 35.22 0.98
CA MET A 483 -52.42 34.62 0.07
C MET A 483 -53.76 34.38 0.75
N ARG A 484 -53.76 33.85 1.99
CA ARG A 484 -54.97 33.65 2.80
C ARG A 484 -55.68 34.97 3.09
N LEU A 485 -54.94 35.99 3.54
CA LEU A 485 -55.51 37.31 3.83
C LEU A 485 -56.06 37.99 2.57
N GLN A 486 -55.39 37.85 1.42
CA GLN A 486 -55.91 38.35 0.14
C GLN A 486 -57.22 37.65 -0.23
N GLN A 487 -57.30 36.33 -0.05
CA GLN A 487 -58.53 35.57 -0.27
C GLN A 487 -59.66 36.03 0.67
N GLU A 488 -59.37 36.22 1.96
CA GLU A 488 -60.33 36.79 2.92
C GLU A 488 -60.90 38.13 2.40
N LYS A 489 -60.04 39.02 1.90
CA LYS A 489 -60.51 40.31 1.34
C LYS A 489 -61.31 40.14 0.04
N ILE A 490 -60.98 39.17 -0.81
CA ILE A 490 -61.75 38.87 -2.03
C ILE A 490 -63.15 38.34 -1.67
N GLU A 491 -63.26 37.50 -0.66
CA GLU A 491 -64.54 36.95 -0.20
C GLU A 491 -65.40 38.02 0.48
N GLU A 492 -64.81 38.88 1.31
CA GLU A 492 -65.49 40.06 1.86
C GLU A 492 -65.99 41.00 0.76
N LEU A 493 -65.16 41.27 -0.25
CA LEU A 493 -65.56 42.06 -1.41
C LEU A 493 -66.73 41.42 -2.16
N THR A 494 -66.75 40.09 -2.23
CA THR A 494 -67.85 39.33 -2.84
C THR A 494 -69.14 39.50 -2.05
N LEU A 495 -69.09 39.45 -0.71
CA LEU A 495 -70.24 39.72 0.15
C LEU A 495 -70.78 41.15 0.00
N TYR A 496 -69.90 42.16 -0.02
CA TYR A 496 -70.32 43.55 -0.30
C TYR A 496 -70.97 43.68 -1.67
N THR A 497 -70.45 43.01 -2.69
CA THR A 497 -71.01 43.03 -4.05
C THR A 497 -72.39 42.38 -4.11
N ILE A 498 -72.60 41.26 -3.40
CA ILE A 498 -73.91 40.61 -3.27
C ILE A 498 -74.91 41.54 -2.56
N GLN A 499 -74.48 42.19 -1.47
CA GLN A 499 -75.31 43.16 -0.75
C GLN A 499 -75.70 44.33 -1.67
N GLN A 500 -74.73 44.91 -2.38
CA GLN A 500 -74.95 46.00 -3.32
C GLN A 500 -75.92 45.60 -4.44
N HIS A 501 -75.82 44.38 -4.97
CA HIS A 501 -76.75 43.88 -5.97
C HIS A 501 -78.19 43.78 -5.43
N LYS A 502 -78.37 43.27 -4.20
CA LYS A 502 -79.69 43.21 -3.55
C LYS A 502 -80.30 44.60 -3.35
N GLU A 503 -79.50 45.57 -2.92
CA GLU A 503 -79.93 46.96 -2.77
C GLU A 503 -80.32 47.59 -4.12
N LEU A 504 -79.56 47.28 -5.18
CA LEU A 504 -79.81 47.76 -6.53
C LEU A 504 -81.09 47.16 -7.13
N GLU A 505 -81.37 45.87 -6.91
CA GLU A 505 -82.64 45.25 -7.31
C GLU A 505 -83.82 45.83 -6.53
N ALA A 506 -83.68 46.03 -5.22
CA ALA A 506 -84.70 46.72 -4.42
C ALA A 506 -84.95 48.15 -4.92
N GLN A 507 -83.89 48.85 -5.36
CA GLN A 507 -84.00 50.18 -5.94
C GLN A 507 -84.66 50.16 -7.33
N LYS A 508 -84.35 49.17 -8.18
CA LYS A 508 -85.04 48.96 -9.46
C LYS A 508 -86.53 48.67 -9.26
N GLU A 509 -86.89 47.84 -8.29
CA GLU A 509 -88.29 47.55 -7.98
C GLU A 509 -89.02 48.81 -7.50
N LYS A 510 -88.40 49.59 -6.61
CA LYS A 510 -88.92 50.92 -6.23
C LYS A 510 -89.09 51.84 -7.45
N ASN A 511 -88.11 51.88 -8.36
CA ASN A 511 -88.19 52.67 -9.58
C ASN A 511 -89.34 52.20 -10.49
N ASN A 512 -89.51 50.89 -10.70
CA ASN A 512 -90.63 50.33 -11.47
C ASN A 512 -91.99 50.67 -10.86
N ILE A 513 -92.10 50.64 -9.52
CA ILE A 513 -93.32 51.05 -8.80
C ILE A 513 -93.57 52.55 -8.98
N LEU A 514 -92.53 53.38 -8.86
CA LEU A 514 -92.62 54.83 -9.06
C LEU A 514 -93.01 55.18 -10.51
N GLU A 515 -92.42 54.54 -11.51
CA GLU A 515 -92.79 54.68 -12.92
C GLU A 515 -94.24 54.28 -13.17
N SER A 516 -94.69 53.18 -12.57
CA SER A 516 -96.08 52.73 -12.67
C SER A 516 -97.06 53.72 -12.04
N ARG A 517 -96.69 54.35 -10.92
CA ARG A 517 -97.46 55.42 -10.27
C ARG A 517 -97.48 56.69 -11.12
N LEU A 518 -96.36 57.07 -11.72
CA LEU A 518 -96.25 58.20 -12.65
C LEU A 518 -97.15 58.02 -13.86
N LYS A 519 -97.08 56.87 -14.55
CA LYS A 519 -97.98 56.56 -15.69
C LYS A 519 -99.45 56.63 -15.31
N ARG A 520 -99.81 56.19 -14.10
CA ARG A 520 -101.19 56.26 -13.60
C ARG A 520 -101.62 57.72 -13.34
N LEU A 521 -100.74 58.55 -12.80
CA LEU A 521 -101.01 59.98 -12.61
C LEU A 521 -101.13 60.72 -13.95
N GLU A 522 -100.24 60.45 -14.90
CA GLU A 522 -100.30 61.01 -16.27
C GLU A 522 -101.62 60.62 -16.97
N SER A 523 -102.05 59.37 -16.82
CA SER A 523 -103.35 58.91 -17.33
C SER A 523 -104.54 59.66 -16.72
N ILE A 524 -104.50 59.95 -15.42
CA ILE A 524 -105.54 60.71 -14.72
C ILE A 524 -105.54 62.17 -15.18
N ILE A 525 -104.38 62.79 -15.35
CA ILE A 525 -104.26 64.17 -15.85
C ILE A 525 -104.79 64.28 -17.29
N SER A 526 -104.48 63.32 -18.18
CA SER A 526 -105.03 63.30 -19.55
C SER A 526 -106.56 63.15 -19.62
N LYS A 527 -107.19 62.68 -18.54
CA LYS A 527 -108.66 62.57 -18.40
C LYS A 527 -109.30 63.81 -17.77
N ILE A 528 -108.50 64.76 -17.27
CA ILE A 528 -108.96 66.03 -16.69
C ILE A 528 -108.85 67.17 -17.73
N ASP A 529 -107.97 67.04 -18.73
CA ASP A 529 -107.78 68.01 -19.83
C ASP A 529 -108.67 67.76 -21.08
N ASN A 530 -109.56 66.75 -21.04
CA ASN A 530 -110.66 66.53 -22.00
C ASN A 530 -112.00 66.67 -21.27
#